data_AF-A0A1F9B5D7-F1
#
_entry.id   AF-A0A1F9B5D7-F1
#
_cell.length_a   1.000
_cell.length_b   1.000
_cell.length_c   1.000
_cell.angle_alpha   90.00
_cell.angle_beta   90.00
_cell.angle_gamma   90.00
#
_symmetry.space_group_name_H-M   'P 1'
#
loop_
_entity.id
_entity.type
_entity.pdbx_description
1 polymer ?
#
loop_
_entity_poly.entity_id
_entity_poly.type
_entity_poly.pdbx_seq_one_letter_code
_entity_poly.pdbx_strand_id
1 'polypeptide(L)'
;MNTKSNHTQQAPDDYRSFLLLDEISRNNEITQRDLSKRLGIALGLINSYIKNLASKGYITISAIPRKRYKYYLTPQGFIEKTRMTYHHLQNFTNLYRVARHDFQKLFHNFHKDNIKSVVFCGTDEVAEIAYITLQEFGIKLVAVVDSKSESKSFLGQNIRPIEDLKIIDYDRVIITSFLKQEELYSEILKIGVPPDKILLKK
;
A
#
# COMPACT_ATOMS: atom_id res chain seq x y z
N MET A 1 -1.14 32.62 15.90
CA MET A 1 -0.62 31.28 16.27
C MET A 1 -0.69 30.40 15.03
N ASN A 2 0.45 30.11 14.43
CA ASN A 2 0.54 29.42 13.14
C ASN A 2 1.27 28.09 13.36
N THR A 3 0.53 27.01 13.61
CA THR A 3 1.08 25.66 13.72
C THR A 3 1.25 25.10 12.31
N LYS A 4 2.42 25.32 11.72
CA LYS A 4 2.85 24.59 10.52
C LYS A 4 3.02 23.12 10.89
N SER A 5 2.10 22.29 10.43
CA SER A 5 2.21 20.84 10.40
C SER A 5 3.38 20.47 9.48
N ASN A 6 4.51 20.09 10.08
CA ASN A 6 5.62 19.44 9.40
C ASN A 6 5.18 18.03 8.97
N HIS A 7 4.51 17.94 7.82
CA HIS A 7 4.29 16.66 7.14
C HIS A 7 5.61 16.20 6.54
N THR A 8 6.37 15.40 7.26
CA THR A 8 7.57 14.75 6.74
C THR A 8 7.14 13.62 5.83
N GLN A 9 7.05 13.88 4.52
CA GLN A 9 7.22 12.82 3.52
C GLN A 9 8.58 12.17 3.83
N GLN A 10 8.57 10.93 4.32
CA GLN A 10 9.81 10.18 4.55
C GLN A 10 10.57 10.11 3.23
N ALA A 11 11.83 10.53 3.25
CA ALA A 11 12.69 10.39 2.09
C ALA A 11 12.74 8.89 1.71
N PRO A 12 12.72 8.54 0.41
CA PRO A 12 12.83 7.15 -0.04
C PRO A 12 13.99 6.36 0.60
N ASP A 13 15.03 7.08 1.05
CA ASP A 13 16.21 6.54 1.73
C ASP A 13 15.94 6.03 3.15
N ASP A 14 14.97 6.60 3.89
CA ASP A 14 14.62 6.13 5.23
C ASP A 14 13.90 4.78 5.15
N TYR A 15 12.95 4.63 4.24
CA TYR A 15 12.25 3.35 4.06
C TYR A 15 13.21 2.23 3.61
N ARG A 16 14.11 2.53 2.67
CA ARG A 16 15.12 1.54 2.22
C ARG A 16 16.11 1.17 3.32
N SER A 17 16.49 2.13 4.16
CA SER A 17 17.32 1.87 5.34
C SER A 17 16.60 1.00 6.36
N PHE A 18 15.30 1.25 6.60
CA PHE A 18 14.47 0.40 7.45
C PHE A 18 14.40 -1.04 6.92
N LEU A 19 14.10 -1.24 5.63
CA LEU A 19 14.06 -2.57 5.00
C LEU A 19 15.39 -3.32 5.15
N LEU A 20 16.51 -2.61 5.00
CA LEU A 20 17.84 -3.19 5.16
C LEU A 20 18.11 -3.61 6.61
N LEU A 21 17.75 -2.77 7.59
CA LEU A 21 17.83 -3.12 9.02
C LEU A 21 16.90 -4.30 9.36
N ASP A 22 15.70 -4.36 8.77
CA ASP A 22 14.78 -5.47 8.96
C ASP A 22 15.36 -6.79 8.44
N GLU A 23 15.90 -6.79 7.22
CA GLU A 23 16.45 -8.00 6.60
C GLU A 23 17.70 -8.50 7.35
N ILE A 24 18.58 -7.59 7.79
CA ILE A 24 19.75 -7.94 8.60
C ILE A 24 19.33 -8.51 9.97
N SER A 25 18.22 -8.02 10.55
CA SER A 25 17.75 -8.46 11.87
C SER A 25 17.27 -9.90 11.93
N ARG A 26 16.92 -10.46 10.77
CA ARG A 26 16.47 -11.86 10.65
C ARG A 26 17.62 -12.86 10.83
N ASN A 27 18.84 -12.39 11.14
CA ASN A 27 20.02 -13.18 11.49
C ASN A 27 20.38 -14.26 10.46
N ASN A 28 20.16 -13.95 9.18
CA ASN A 28 20.52 -14.83 8.07
C ASN A 28 21.92 -14.48 7.53
N GLU A 29 22.68 -15.49 7.08
CA GLU A 29 23.91 -15.24 6.33
C GLU A 29 23.58 -14.66 4.95
N ILE A 30 23.48 -13.33 4.85
CA ILE A 30 23.10 -12.63 3.62
C ILE A 30 24.24 -11.83 3.02
N THR A 31 24.43 -11.91 1.70
CA THR A 31 25.36 -11.06 0.96
C THR A 31 24.66 -9.79 0.46
N GLN A 32 25.45 -8.79 0.04
CA GLN A 32 24.90 -7.59 -0.62
C GLN A 32 24.09 -7.92 -1.89
N ARG A 33 24.47 -8.99 -2.62
CA ARG A 33 23.74 -9.42 -3.80
C ARG A 33 22.39 -10.05 -3.43
N ASP A 34 22.33 -10.77 -2.32
CA ASP A 34 21.08 -11.34 -1.82
C ASP A 34 20.14 -10.22 -1.37
N LEU A 35 20.66 -9.23 -0.65
CA LEU A 35 19.93 -8.01 -0.27
C LEU A 35 19.40 -7.25 -1.48
N SER A 36 20.22 -7.09 -2.52
CA SER A 36 19.83 -6.43 -3.78
C SER A 36 18.66 -7.14 -4.45
N LYS A 37 18.72 -8.48 -4.57
CA LYS A 37 17.65 -9.29 -5.16
C LYS A 37 16.37 -9.26 -4.33
N ARG A 38 16.47 -9.43 -3.01
CA ARG A 38 15.32 -9.47 -2.11
C ARG A 38 14.57 -8.14 -2.05
N LEU A 39 15.31 -7.04 -2.03
CA LEU A 39 14.74 -5.70 -1.89
C LEU A 39 14.44 -5.02 -3.24
N GLY A 40 14.85 -5.61 -4.37
CA GLY A 40 14.74 -4.99 -5.68
C GLY A 40 15.57 -3.71 -5.84
N ILE A 41 16.62 -3.55 -5.04
CA ILE A 41 17.47 -2.35 -5.00
C ILE A 41 18.79 -2.65 -5.72
N ALA A 42 19.29 -1.70 -6.52
CA ALA A 42 20.57 -1.84 -7.19
C ALA A 42 21.73 -2.10 -6.19
N LEU A 43 22.66 -2.99 -6.54
CA LEU A 43 23.77 -3.41 -5.67
C LEU A 43 24.62 -2.23 -5.16
N GLY A 44 24.85 -1.21 -6.00
CA GLY A 44 25.57 0.00 -5.61
C GLY A 44 24.89 0.79 -4.51
N LEU A 45 23.56 0.88 -4.54
CA LEU A 45 22.76 1.52 -3.50
C LEU A 45 22.80 0.71 -2.20
N ILE A 46 22.68 -0.62 -2.28
CA ILE A 46 22.85 -1.50 -1.10
C ILE A 46 24.21 -1.24 -0.42
N ASN A 47 25.29 -1.17 -1.18
CA ASN A 47 26.61 -0.89 -0.63
C ASN A 47 26.68 0.49 0.04
N SER A 48 26.05 1.51 -0.57
CA SER A 48 25.94 2.85 0.02
C SER A 48 25.18 2.84 1.35
N TYR A 49 24.01 2.20 1.38
CA TYR A 49 23.20 2.09 2.59
C TYR A 49 23.93 1.32 3.70
N ILE A 50 24.58 0.20 3.38
CA ILE A 50 25.37 -0.56 4.35
C ILE A 50 26.48 0.32 4.95
N LYS A 51 27.23 1.05 4.13
CA LYS A 51 28.28 1.96 4.63
C LYS A 51 27.69 3.05 5.52
N ASN A 52 26.55 3.63 5.14
CA ASN A 52 25.88 4.65 5.94
C ASN A 52 25.40 4.10 7.28
N LEU A 53 24.73 2.94 7.30
CA LEU A 53 24.26 2.30 8.53
C LEU A 53 25.43 1.88 9.44
N ALA A 54 26.53 1.40 8.86
CA ALA A 54 27.74 1.07 9.61
C ALA A 54 28.39 2.32 10.21
N SER A 55 28.48 3.42 9.46
CA SER A 55 29.02 4.70 9.97
C SER A 55 28.18 5.29 11.10
N LYS A 56 26.88 5.00 11.13
CA LYS A 56 25.96 5.38 12.21
C LYS A 56 26.02 4.44 13.42
N GLY A 57 26.80 3.36 13.35
CA GLY A 57 26.93 2.36 14.41
C GLY A 57 25.73 1.41 14.51
N TYR A 58 24.83 1.39 13.51
CA TYR A 58 23.61 0.57 13.55
C TYR A 58 23.88 -0.89 13.16
N ILE A 59 24.91 -1.12 12.34
CA ILE A 59 25.32 -2.45 11.93
C ILE A 59 26.83 -2.63 12.10
N THR A 60 27.25 -3.86 12.37
CA THR A 60 28.65 -4.28 12.29
C THR A 60 28.86 -5.16 11.06
N ILE A 61 30.05 -5.07 10.49
CA ILE A 61 30.46 -5.85 9.32
C ILE A 61 31.59 -6.78 9.76
N SER A 62 31.39 -8.08 9.55
CA SER A 62 32.39 -9.10 9.85
C SER A 62 32.83 -9.81 8.57
N ALA A 63 34.14 -9.90 8.33
CA ALA A 63 34.67 -10.65 7.20
C ALA A 63 34.72 -12.15 7.53
N ILE A 64 34.44 -12.99 6.55
CA ILE A 64 34.39 -14.45 6.68
C ILE A 64 35.23 -15.10 5.58
N PRO A 65 35.78 -16.30 5.81
CA PRO A 65 36.47 -17.07 4.78
C PRO A 65 35.73 -17.05 3.43
N ARG A 66 36.49 -17.01 2.34
CA ARG A 66 36.02 -16.85 0.94
C ARG A 66 35.65 -15.42 0.52
N LYS A 67 36.24 -14.39 1.14
CA LYS A 67 36.01 -12.95 0.80
C LYS A 67 34.54 -12.55 0.89
N ARG A 68 33.81 -13.10 1.87
CA ARG A 68 32.40 -12.77 2.15
C ARG A 68 32.31 -11.89 3.38
N TYR A 69 31.19 -11.17 3.50
CA TYR A 69 30.88 -10.33 4.65
C TYR A 69 29.58 -10.80 5.29
N LYS A 70 29.51 -10.77 6.62
CA LYS A 70 28.28 -10.84 7.41
C LYS A 70 27.96 -9.48 7.99
N TYR A 71 26.66 -9.25 8.13
CA TYR A 71 26.09 -8.03 8.70
C TYR A 71 25.31 -8.41 9.95
N TYR A 72 25.52 -7.66 11.04
CA TYR A 72 24.78 -7.85 12.28
C TYR A 72 24.25 -6.51 12.76
N LEU A 73 23.06 -6.47 13.36
CA LEU A 73 22.64 -5.27 14.08
C LEU A 73 23.37 -5.15 15.40
N THR A 74 23.71 -3.91 15.74
CA THR A 74 24.12 -3.54 17.08
C THR A 74 22.89 -3.30 17.97
N PRO A 75 23.04 -3.22 19.30
CA PRO A 75 21.96 -2.75 20.16
C PRO A 75 21.38 -1.39 19.73
N GLN A 76 22.23 -0.47 19.27
CA GLN A 76 21.80 0.82 18.73
C GLN A 76 20.99 0.67 17.43
N GLY A 77 21.39 -0.27 16.57
CA GLY A 77 20.64 -0.61 15.37
C GLY A 77 19.25 -1.19 15.66
N PHE A 78 19.11 -2.01 16.69
CA PHE A 78 17.81 -2.51 17.13
C PHE A 78 16.89 -1.37 17.61
N ILE A 79 17.42 -0.44 18.42
CA ILE A 79 16.67 0.74 18.87
C ILE A 79 16.20 1.57 17.68
N GLU A 80 17.10 1.83 16.72
CA GLU A 80 16.75 2.61 15.54
C GLU A 80 15.72 1.90 14.66
N LYS A 81 15.88 0.59 14.41
CA LYS A 81 14.89 -0.21 13.68
C LYS A 81 13.51 -0.10 14.34
N THR A 82 13.43 -0.22 15.67
CA THR A 82 12.18 -0.07 16.40
C THR A 82 11.59 1.33 16.26
N ARG A 83 12.42 2.38 16.36
CA ARG A 83 11.99 3.77 16.14
C ARG A 83 11.42 3.96 14.72
N MET A 84 12.11 3.47 13.69
CA MET A 84 11.65 3.54 12.30
C MET A 84 10.35 2.75 12.10
N THR A 85 10.24 1.56 12.69
CA THR A 85 9.01 0.75 12.67
C THR A 85 7.83 1.53 13.23
N TYR A 86 8.01 2.17 14.38
CA TYR A 86 6.97 2.98 15.01
C TYR A 86 6.53 4.14 14.11
N HIS A 87 7.48 4.87 13.52
CA HIS A 87 7.15 5.94 12.56
C HIS A 87 6.41 5.42 11.32
N HIS A 88 6.83 4.28 10.76
CA HIS A 88 6.12 3.65 9.64
C HIS A 88 4.68 3.28 10.02
N LEU A 89 4.47 2.69 11.20
CA LEU A 89 3.14 2.35 11.68
C LEU A 89 2.25 3.58 11.89
N GLN A 90 2.81 4.67 12.43
CA GLN A 90 2.09 5.95 12.54
C GLN A 90 1.67 6.48 11.18
N ASN A 91 2.55 6.40 10.18
CA ASN A 91 2.24 6.82 8.82
C ASN A 91 1.13 5.97 8.20
N PHE A 92 1.18 4.64 8.32
CA PHE A 92 0.12 3.76 7.85
C PHE A 92 -1.21 4.03 8.55
N THR A 93 -1.20 4.23 9.86
CA THR A 93 -2.39 4.59 10.64
C THR A 93 -3.00 5.89 10.14
N ASN A 94 -2.17 6.89 9.82
CA ASN A 94 -2.64 8.15 9.27
C ASN A 94 -3.21 7.99 7.86
N LEU A 95 -2.55 7.24 6.97
CA LEU A 95 -3.05 6.93 5.64
C LEU A 95 -4.41 6.21 5.69
N TYR A 96 -4.56 5.25 6.60
CA TYR A 96 -5.83 4.59 6.86
C TYR A 96 -6.92 5.58 7.29
N ARG A 97 -6.62 6.45 8.26
CA ARG A 97 -7.57 7.46 8.76
C ARG A 97 -8.01 8.42 7.66
N VAL A 98 -7.07 8.89 6.83
CA VAL A 98 -7.37 9.77 5.69
C VAL A 98 -8.27 9.05 4.68
N ALA A 99 -7.88 7.85 4.23
CA ALA A 99 -8.68 7.08 3.28
C ALA A 99 -10.09 6.78 3.80
N ARG A 100 -10.21 6.38 5.07
CA ARG A 100 -11.49 6.15 5.73
C ARG A 100 -12.35 7.41 5.77
N HIS A 101 -11.78 8.55 6.15
CA HIS A 101 -12.49 9.83 6.18
C HIS A 101 -13.01 10.24 4.79
N ASP A 102 -12.21 10.02 3.75
CA ASP A 102 -12.60 10.32 2.37
C ASP A 102 -13.76 9.42 1.92
N PHE A 103 -13.72 8.11 2.24
CA PHE A 103 -14.84 7.21 1.98
C PHE A 103 -16.09 7.54 2.81
N GLN A 104 -15.94 7.95 4.06
CA GLN A 104 -17.07 8.40 4.88
C GLN A 104 -17.76 9.61 4.24
N LYS A 105 -17.00 10.60 3.75
CA LYS A 105 -17.57 11.73 3.01
C LYS A 105 -18.25 11.28 1.73
N LEU A 106 -17.61 10.40 0.97
CA LEU A 106 -18.14 9.88 -0.29
C LEU A 106 -19.49 9.19 -0.08
N PHE A 107 -19.56 8.27 0.87
CA PHE A 107 -20.78 7.50 1.15
C PHE A 107 -21.86 8.33 1.85
N HIS A 108 -21.48 9.35 2.61
CA HIS A 108 -22.44 10.32 3.12
C HIS A 108 -23.10 11.12 2.00
N ASN A 109 -22.35 11.51 0.97
CA ASN A 109 -22.92 12.17 -0.22
C ASN A 109 -23.81 11.20 -1.01
N PHE A 110 -23.42 9.93 -1.15
CA PHE A 110 -24.27 8.92 -1.78
C PHE A 110 -25.62 8.75 -1.10
N HIS A 111 -25.63 8.72 0.22
CA HIS A 111 -26.88 8.66 0.97
C HIS A 111 -27.77 9.88 0.70
N LYS A 112 -27.21 11.08 0.51
CA LYS A 112 -27.97 12.29 0.14
C LYS A 112 -28.51 12.21 -1.28
N ASP A 113 -27.73 11.66 -2.20
CA ASP A 113 -28.10 11.49 -3.61
C ASP A 113 -28.98 10.24 -3.84
N ASN A 114 -29.43 9.58 -2.76
CA ASN A 114 -30.26 8.38 -2.76
C ASN A 114 -29.64 7.19 -3.56
N ILE A 115 -28.32 7.15 -3.61
CA ILE A 115 -27.52 6.05 -4.16
C ILE A 115 -27.53 4.90 -3.16
N LYS A 116 -27.98 3.72 -3.59
CA LYS A 116 -28.20 2.55 -2.71
C LYS A 116 -27.34 1.36 -3.07
N SER A 117 -26.72 1.36 -4.24
CA SER A 117 -26.02 0.20 -4.77
C SER A 117 -24.73 0.60 -5.49
N VAL A 118 -23.63 -0.01 -5.09
CA VAL A 118 -22.30 0.31 -5.64
C VAL A 118 -21.56 -0.96 -6.05
N VAL A 119 -20.64 -0.80 -7.00
CA VAL A 119 -19.67 -1.83 -7.39
C VAL A 119 -18.27 -1.30 -7.10
N PHE A 120 -17.41 -2.14 -6.55
CA PHE A 120 -15.99 -1.84 -6.38
C PHE A 120 -15.21 -2.40 -7.56
N CYS A 121 -14.32 -1.60 -8.13
CA CYS A 121 -13.40 -2.01 -9.18
C CYS A 121 -11.96 -1.89 -8.69
N GLY A 122 -11.30 -3.03 -8.51
CA GLY A 122 -9.98 -3.14 -7.90
C GLY A 122 -10.04 -3.68 -6.47
N THR A 123 -9.05 -4.51 -6.12
CA THR A 123 -9.03 -5.30 -4.88
C THR A 123 -7.84 -4.99 -3.96
N ASP A 124 -7.23 -3.82 -4.12
CA ASP A 124 -6.11 -3.35 -3.31
C ASP A 124 -6.54 -3.03 -1.85
N GLU A 125 -5.59 -2.68 -0.98
CA GLU A 125 -5.87 -2.40 0.45
C GLU A 125 -6.88 -1.26 0.64
N VAL A 126 -6.93 -0.31 -0.30
CA VAL A 126 -7.90 0.80 -0.29
C VAL A 126 -9.33 0.28 -0.45
N ALA A 127 -9.54 -0.81 -1.19
CA ALA A 127 -10.85 -1.45 -1.33
C ALA A 127 -11.36 -2.01 0.00
N GLU A 128 -10.48 -2.58 0.82
CA GLU A 128 -10.85 -3.08 2.15
C GLU A 128 -11.32 -1.95 3.06
N ILE A 129 -10.61 -0.82 3.06
CA ILE A 129 -10.99 0.36 3.81
C ILE A 129 -12.35 0.88 3.33
N ALA A 130 -12.54 0.96 2.01
CA ALA A 130 -13.82 1.34 1.41
C ALA A 130 -14.94 0.40 1.85
N TYR A 131 -14.69 -0.91 1.87
CA TYR A 131 -15.69 -1.92 2.19
C TYR A 131 -16.15 -1.85 3.64
N ILE A 132 -15.19 -1.78 4.57
CA ILE A 132 -15.47 -1.63 6.00
C ILE A 132 -16.25 -0.34 6.24
N THR A 133 -15.83 0.75 5.59
CA THR A 133 -16.50 2.04 5.71
C THR A 133 -17.92 2.00 5.13
N LEU A 134 -18.12 1.30 4.01
CA LEU A 134 -19.43 1.15 3.36
C LEU A 134 -20.45 0.46 4.28
N GLN A 135 -20.04 -0.49 5.13
CA GLN A 135 -20.93 -1.19 6.07
C GLN A 135 -21.60 -0.26 7.09
N GLU A 136 -21.03 0.92 7.32
CA GLU A 136 -21.60 1.94 8.21
C GLU A 136 -22.76 2.70 7.54
N PHE A 137 -22.93 2.52 6.24
CA PHE A 137 -23.97 3.13 5.42
C PHE A 137 -24.91 2.04 4.91
N GLY A 138 -26.19 2.36 4.75
CA GLY A 138 -27.19 1.45 4.17
C GLY A 138 -27.03 1.23 2.66
N ILE A 139 -25.80 1.21 2.14
CA ILE A 139 -25.47 1.10 0.72
C ILE A 139 -24.99 -0.35 0.46
N LYS A 140 -25.62 -1.00 -0.50
CA LYS A 140 -25.32 -2.38 -0.89
C LYS A 140 -24.11 -2.43 -1.81
N LEU A 141 -23.10 -3.22 -1.44
CA LEU A 141 -22.09 -3.67 -2.40
C LEU A 141 -22.68 -4.77 -3.28
N VAL A 142 -22.84 -4.50 -4.57
CA VAL A 142 -23.44 -5.44 -5.54
C VAL A 142 -22.43 -6.46 -6.03
N ALA A 143 -21.21 -6.00 -6.34
CA ALA A 143 -20.15 -6.83 -6.84
C ALA A 143 -18.78 -6.20 -6.54
N VAL A 144 -17.75 -7.03 -6.63
CA VAL A 144 -16.36 -6.62 -6.70
C VAL A 144 -15.83 -7.13 -8.03
N VAL A 145 -15.28 -6.23 -8.83
CA VAL A 145 -14.71 -6.56 -10.14
C VAL A 145 -13.23 -6.17 -10.18
N ASP A 146 -12.44 -6.89 -10.97
CA ASP A 146 -11.02 -6.59 -11.20
C ASP A 146 -10.61 -7.23 -12.53
N SER A 147 -9.73 -6.60 -13.30
CA SER A 147 -9.24 -7.17 -14.57
C SER A 147 -8.11 -8.17 -14.37
N LYS A 148 -7.34 -8.01 -13.30
CA LYS A 148 -6.13 -8.81 -13.02
C LYS A 148 -5.97 -9.02 -11.52
N SER A 149 -6.98 -9.57 -10.86
CA SER A 149 -6.80 -10.01 -9.49
C SER A 149 -6.04 -11.33 -9.45
N GLU A 150 -4.99 -11.39 -8.64
CA GLU A 150 -4.28 -12.65 -8.33
C GLU A 150 -5.11 -13.53 -7.38
N SER A 151 -6.06 -12.92 -6.67
CA SER A 151 -6.99 -13.59 -5.77
C SER A 151 -8.33 -13.87 -6.47
N LYS A 152 -9.01 -14.94 -6.05
CA LYS A 152 -10.38 -15.25 -6.50
C LYS A 152 -11.45 -14.61 -5.62
N SER A 153 -11.07 -14.09 -4.45
CA SER A 153 -12.00 -13.55 -3.47
C SER A 153 -11.48 -12.29 -2.79
N PHE A 154 -12.40 -11.39 -2.46
CA PHE A 154 -12.19 -10.18 -1.68
C PHE A 154 -13.15 -10.18 -0.49
N LEU A 155 -12.63 -10.27 0.74
CA LEU A 155 -13.43 -10.27 1.98
C LEU A 155 -14.66 -11.20 1.96
N GLY A 156 -14.49 -12.41 1.41
CA GLY A 156 -15.55 -13.42 1.26
C GLY A 156 -16.48 -13.22 0.05
N GLN A 157 -16.32 -12.15 -0.72
CA GLN A 157 -16.99 -11.91 -2.00
C GLN A 157 -16.17 -12.52 -3.14
N ASN A 158 -16.84 -13.14 -4.11
CA ASN A 158 -16.17 -13.59 -5.34
C ASN A 158 -15.84 -12.39 -6.22
N ILE A 159 -14.60 -12.33 -6.68
CA ILE A 159 -14.15 -11.30 -7.61
C ILE A 159 -14.64 -11.71 -9.00
N ARG A 160 -15.29 -10.76 -9.67
CA ARG A 160 -15.89 -10.96 -10.99
C ARG A 160 -15.09 -10.24 -12.08
N PRO A 161 -15.18 -10.70 -13.32
CA PRO A 161 -14.62 -9.97 -14.45
C PRO A 161 -15.30 -8.60 -14.61
N ILE A 162 -14.57 -7.59 -15.12
CA ILE A 162 -15.11 -6.22 -15.31
C ILE A 162 -16.28 -6.22 -16.30
N GLU A 163 -16.31 -7.17 -17.22
CA GLU A 163 -17.38 -7.35 -18.20
C GLU A 163 -18.75 -7.56 -17.55
N ASP A 164 -18.81 -8.09 -16.32
CA ASP A 164 -20.05 -8.29 -15.58
C ASP A 164 -20.77 -6.98 -15.27
N LEU A 165 -20.07 -5.82 -15.31
CA LEU A 165 -20.67 -4.49 -15.16
C LEU A 165 -21.76 -4.19 -16.21
N LYS A 166 -21.85 -4.96 -17.30
CA LYS A 166 -22.92 -4.83 -18.31
C LYS A 166 -24.23 -5.50 -17.90
N ILE A 167 -24.15 -6.51 -17.04
CA ILE A 167 -25.29 -7.39 -16.70
C ILE A 167 -25.82 -7.19 -15.29
N ILE A 168 -25.06 -6.52 -14.41
CA ILE A 168 -25.47 -6.22 -13.04
C ILE A 168 -26.07 -4.82 -12.94
N ASP A 169 -27.08 -4.67 -12.08
CA ASP A 169 -27.69 -3.38 -11.78
C ASP A 169 -26.98 -2.68 -10.61
N TYR A 170 -26.63 -1.40 -10.81
CA TYR A 170 -25.94 -0.56 -9.83
C TYR A 170 -26.07 0.93 -10.15
N ASP A 171 -25.93 1.74 -9.11
CA ASP A 171 -25.97 3.19 -9.24
C ASP A 171 -24.59 3.78 -9.60
N ARG A 172 -23.52 3.28 -8.97
CA ARG A 172 -22.14 3.78 -9.14
C ARG A 172 -21.08 2.68 -9.13
N VAL A 173 -20.01 2.89 -9.89
CA VAL A 173 -18.76 2.12 -9.82
C VAL A 173 -17.70 2.98 -9.15
N ILE A 174 -17.03 2.44 -8.15
CA ILE A 174 -15.95 3.10 -7.43
C ILE A 174 -14.66 2.39 -7.76
N ILE A 175 -13.68 3.12 -8.27
CA ILE A 175 -12.34 2.57 -8.51
C ILE A 175 -11.60 2.54 -7.17
N THR A 176 -11.42 1.33 -6.66
CA THR A 176 -10.81 1.01 -5.37
C THR A 176 -9.42 0.40 -5.56
N SER A 177 -8.63 0.99 -6.45
CA SER A 177 -7.21 0.67 -6.65
C SER A 177 -6.39 1.95 -6.66
N PHE A 178 -5.25 1.92 -5.98
CA PHE A 178 -4.30 3.04 -6.01
C PHE A 178 -3.30 2.90 -7.16
N LEU A 179 -2.89 1.68 -7.47
CA LEU A 179 -1.84 1.43 -8.47
C LEU A 179 -2.38 1.35 -9.89
N LYS A 180 -3.62 0.87 -10.07
CA LYS A 180 -4.21 0.56 -11.38
C LYS A 180 -5.35 1.52 -11.75
N GLN A 181 -5.43 2.68 -11.12
CA GLN A 181 -6.58 3.58 -11.25
C GLN A 181 -6.88 3.97 -12.70
N GLU A 182 -5.85 4.38 -13.47
CA GLU A 182 -5.99 4.78 -14.87
C GLU A 182 -6.29 3.62 -15.81
N GLU A 183 -5.68 2.44 -15.54
CA GLU A 183 -5.91 1.21 -16.30
C GLU A 183 -7.38 0.77 -16.14
N LEU A 184 -7.84 0.62 -14.89
CA LEU A 184 -9.22 0.21 -14.58
C LEU A 184 -10.24 1.23 -15.10
N TYR A 185 -9.97 2.52 -14.98
CA TYR A 185 -10.84 3.56 -15.55
C TYR A 185 -11.00 3.40 -17.06
N SER A 186 -9.89 3.19 -17.77
CA SER A 186 -9.88 3.00 -19.22
C SER A 186 -10.61 1.73 -19.63
N GLU A 187 -10.50 0.64 -18.87
CA GLU A 187 -11.19 -0.62 -19.12
C GLU A 187 -12.70 -0.51 -18.91
N ILE A 188 -13.13 0.11 -17.81
CA ILE A 188 -14.54 0.37 -17.53
C ILE A 188 -15.18 1.21 -18.65
N LEU A 189 -14.49 2.25 -19.14
CA LEU A 189 -14.97 3.06 -20.25
C LEU A 189 -15.10 2.27 -21.57
N LYS A 190 -14.14 1.40 -21.89
CA LYS A 190 -14.20 0.54 -23.09
C LYS A 190 -15.40 -0.40 -23.08
N ILE A 191 -15.86 -0.80 -21.90
CA ILE A 191 -17.01 -1.69 -21.71
C ILE A 191 -18.33 -0.92 -21.83
N GLY A 192 -18.29 0.42 -21.88
CA GLY A 192 -19.44 1.29 -22.15
C GLY A 192 -20.14 1.80 -20.88
N VAL A 193 -19.49 1.74 -19.73
CA VAL A 193 -20.03 2.35 -18.50
C VAL A 193 -19.94 3.88 -18.61
N PRO A 194 -21.04 4.62 -18.38
CA PRO A 194 -21.06 6.07 -18.46
C PRO A 194 -20.07 6.74 -17.47
N PRO A 195 -19.30 7.77 -17.86
CA PRO A 195 -18.33 8.42 -16.97
C PRO A 195 -18.94 9.00 -15.68
N ASP A 196 -20.19 9.45 -15.72
CA ASP A 196 -20.95 9.96 -14.56
C ASP A 196 -21.26 8.89 -13.52
N LYS A 197 -21.26 7.61 -13.92
CA LYS A 197 -21.39 6.47 -13.00
C LYS A 197 -20.06 6.07 -12.36
N ILE A 198 -18.92 6.55 -12.87
CA ILE A 198 -17.58 6.15 -12.41
C ILE A 198 -17.03 7.19 -11.46
N LEU A 199 -16.59 6.75 -10.28
CA LEU A 199 -15.90 7.62 -9.33
C LEU A 199 -14.45 7.21 -9.17
N LEU A 200 -13.60 8.22 -9.35
CA LEU A 200 -12.18 8.18 -9.13
C LEU A 200 -11.89 8.74 -7.75
N LYS A 201 -10.96 8.11 -7.04
CA LYS A 201 -10.31 8.74 -5.90
C LYS A 201 -9.44 9.89 -6.44
N LYS A 202 -9.73 11.13 -6.05
CA LYS A 202 -8.80 12.26 -6.23
C LYS A 202 -7.88 12.38 -5.02
#